data_AF-A0A8H3E0T2-F1
#
_entry.id   AF-A0A8H3E0T2-F1
#
_cell.length_a   1.000
_cell.length_b   1.000
_cell.length_c   1.000
_cell.angle_alpha   90.00
_cell.angle_beta   90.00
_cell.angle_gamma   90.00
#
_symmetry.space_group_name_H-M   'P 1'
#
loop_
_entity.id
_entity.type
_entity.pdbx_description
1 polymer ?
#
loop_
_entity_poly.entity_id
_entity_poly.type
_entity_poly.pdbx_seq_one_letter_code
_entity_poly.pdbx_strand_id
1 'polypeptide(L)'
;MTKGFLRRTECSRYVAELQSIEEPTPDDIHTIKVLLGAMRNGPEHEAQNGTLEAVLAGEAPMHGQEEIRLATVPAQVNFRDAKHREYYQAMVNYCNNHRPEELGDVSFYGFGQAPDEGDLQVHISPAGSTLSYPHFRRYGIRYGSANHYRGFRSRYGYIHNRVPVLIQGIYETTVEVHGQEYKFLAVMVQRFIAPDEEPDFP
;
A
#
# COMPACT_ATOMS: atom_id res chain seq x y z
N MET A 1 22.09 6.66 13.96
CA MET A 1 22.64 7.42 12.80
C MET A 1 22.65 6.58 11.51
N THR A 2 21.53 6.02 11.05
CA THR A 2 21.61 4.97 9.99
C THR A 2 20.57 5.08 8.87
N LYS A 3 19.38 5.64 9.10
CA LYS A 3 18.27 5.61 8.12
C LYS A 3 18.36 6.65 6.98
N GLY A 4 18.90 7.85 7.26
CA GLY A 4 19.08 8.90 6.24
C GLY A 4 20.25 8.61 5.28
N PHE A 5 21.31 7.98 5.81
CA PHE A 5 22.42 7.49 5.01
C PHE A 5 21.95 6.41 4.03
N LEU A 6 21.26 5.37 4.53
CA LEU A 6 20.72 4.27 3.72
C LEU A 6 19.88 4.74 2.53
N ARG A 7 19.04 5.78 2.68
CA ARG A 7 18.20 6.29 1.57
C ARG A 7 18.99 7.06 0.51
N ARG A 8 20.04 7.80 0.90
CA ARG A 8 20.98 8.41 -0.07
C ARG A 8 21.82 7.34 -0.76
N THR A 9 22.22 6.30 -0.04
CA THR A 9 22.94 5.16 -0.58
C THR A 9 22.08 4.38 -1.58
N GLU A 10 20.79 4.17 -1.28
CA GLU A 10 19.85 3.51 -2.20
C GLU A 10 19.59 4.33 -3.46
N CYS A 11 19.35 5.63 -3.35
CA CYS A 11 19.16 6.50 -4.51
C CYS A 11 20.43 6.57 -5.38
N SER A 12 21.61 6.64 -4.75
CA SER A 12 22.90 6.61 -5.45
C SER A 12 23.15 5.25 -6.11
N ARG A 13 22.72 4.15 -5.50
CA ARG A 13 22.80 2.80 -6.07
C ARG A 13 21.90 2.66 -7.30
N TYR A 14 20.66 3.14 -7.25
CA TYR A 14 19.77 3.13 -8.40
C TYR A 14 20.30 3.99 -9.57
N VAL A 15 20.88 5.15 -9.28
CA VAL A 15 21.52 5.98 -10.31
C VAL A 15 22.74 5.26 -10.91
N ALA A 16 23.55 4.58 -10.09
CA ALA A 16 24.70 3.81 -10.58
C ALA A 16 24.28 2.59 -11.43
N GLU A 17 23.20 1.90 -11.05
CA GLU A 17 22.63 0.80 -11.82
C GLU A 17 22.11 1.27 -13.18
N LEU A 18 21.35 2.36 -13.23
CA LEU A 18 20.88 2.95 -14.49
C LEU A 18 22.04 3.46 -15.37
N GLN A 19 23.12 3.95 -14.78
CA GLN A 19 24.33 4.37 -15.50
C GLN A 19 25.17 3.21 -16.04
N SER A 20 24.95 1.99 -15.56
CA SER A 20 25.70 0.79 -15.96
C SER A 20 25.12 0.08 -17.19
N ILE A 21 23.99 0.55 -17.72
CA ILE A 21 23.36 0.02 -18.94
C ILE A 21 24.24 0.39 -20.14
N GLU A 22 24.68 -0.60 -20.93
CA GLU A 22 25.57 -0.40 -22.09
C GLU A 22 24.91 0.41 -23.22
N GLU A 23 23.61 0.22 -23.45
CA GLU A 23 22.81 0.97 -24.43
C GLU A 23 21.55 1.57 -23.77
N PRO A 24 21.69 2.69 -23.03
CA PRO A 24 20.57 3.27 -22.29
C PRO A 24 19.54 3.88 -23.24
N THR A 25 18.26 3.67 -22.96
CA THR A 25 17.17 4.27 -23.71
C THR A 25 17.06 5.78 -23.45
N PRO A 26 16.36 6.55 -24.31
CA PRO A 26 16.10 7.96 -24.05
C PRO A 26 15.40 8.22 -22.71
N ASP A 27 14.54 7.30 -22.26
CA ASP A 27 13.84 7.38 -20.97
C ASP A 27 14.79 7.11 -19.79
N ASP A 28 15.76 6.20 -19.94
CA ASP A 28 16.80 5.96 -18.93
C ASP A 28 17.65 7.22 -18.73
N ILE A 29 18.06 7.86 -19.84
CA ILE A 29 18.82 9.11 -19.82
C ILE A 29 18.00 10.24 -19.17
N HIS A 30 16.70 10.34 -19.46
CA HIS A 30 15.82 11.31 -18.85
C HIS A 30 15.66 11.08 -17.34
N THR A 31 15.46 9.83 -16.94
CA THR A 31 15.30 9.41 -15.54
C THR A 31 16.56 9.69 -14.72
N ILE A 32 17.75 9.38 -15.26
CA ILE A 32 19.03 9.71 -14.63
C ILE A 32 19.16 11.23 -14.41
N LYS A 33 18.80 12.05 -15.40
CA LYS A 33 18.86 13.52 -15.30
C LYS A 33 17.90 14.09 -14.27
N VAL A 34 16.67 13.57 -14.20
CA VAL A 34 15.66 14.00 -13.22
C VAL A 34 16.10 13.65 -11.80
N LEU A 35 16.61 12.43 -11.58
CA LEU A 35 17.11 12.00 -10.28
C LEU A 35 18.31 12.84 -9.83
N LEU A 36 19.29 13.06 -10.73
CA LEU A 36 20.44 13.92 -10.44
C LEU A 36 20.03 15.39 -10.23
N GLY A 37 19.01 15.88 -10.94
CA GLY A 37 18.49 17.24 -10.79
C GLY A 37 17.76 17.45 -9.46
N ALA A 38 16.95 16.48 -9.05
CA ALA A 38 16.27 16.48 -7.76
C ALA A 38 17.26 16.41 -6.59
N MET A 39 18.43 15.78 -6.82
CA MET A 39 19.54 15.78 -5.86
C MET A 39 20.29 17.11 -5.81
N ARG A 40 20.14 18.01 -6.81
CA ARG A 40 21.05 19.15 -6.98
C ARG A 40 20.55 20.48 -6.41
N ASN A 41 19.40 21.08 -6.79
CA ASN A 41 19.02 22.43 -6.28
C ASN A 41 17.56 22.85 -6.60
N GLY A 42 16.72 23.13 -5.60
CA GLY A 42 15.43 23.82 -5.76
C GLY A 42 15.14 24.79 -4.60
N PRO A 43 14.38 25.88 -4.78
CA PRO A 43 14.17 26.89 -3.73
C PRO A 43 13.34 26.41 -2.53
N GLU A 44 12.49 25.38 -2.68
CA GLU A 44 11.88 24.67 -1.54
C GLU A 44 12.90 23.80 -0.76
N HIS A 45 14.06 23.52 -1.36
CA HIS A 45 15.10 22.64 -0.85
C HIS A 45 16.00 23.32 0.19
N GLU A 46 16.09 24.65 0.27
CA GLU A 46 16.85 25.33 1.33
C GLU A 46 16.07 25.38 2.65
N ALA A 47 14.77 25.64 2.60
CA ALA A 47 13.88 25.56 3.76
C ALA A 47 13.72 24.11 4.25
N GLN A 48 13.67 23.15 3.32
CA GLN A 48 13.68 21.73 3.64
C GLN A 48 15.06 21.22 4.05
N ASN A 49 16.18 21.77 3.55
CA ASN A 49 17.54 21.42 3.99
C ASN A 49 17.79 21.89 5.42
N GLY A 50 17.41 23.12 5.80
CA GLY A 50 17.54 23.56 7.19
C GLY A 50 16.74 22.68 8.16
N THR A 51 15.53 22.26 7.73
CA THR A 51 14.68 21.33 8.50
C THR A 51 15.25 19.90 8.49
N LEU A 52 15.82 19.46 7.38
CA LEU A 52 16.40 18.13 7.19
C LEU A 52 17.74 18.00 7.92
N GLU A 53 18.57 19.04 7.95
CA GLU A 53 19.82 19.12 8.70
C GLU A 53 19.57 19.13 10.21
N ALA A 54 18.61 19.93 10.68
CA ALA A 54 18.19 19.92 12.09
C ALA A 54 17.66 18.54 12.52
N VAL A 55 16.95 17.85 11.62
CA VAL A 55 16.48 16.48 11.84
C VAL A 55 17.62 15.44 11.78
N LEU A 56 18.60 15.60 10.89
CA LEU A 56 19.76 14.72 10.77
C LEU A 56 20.75 14.90 11.93
N ALA A 57 20.85 16.11 12.48
CA ALA A 57 21.63 16.45 13.66
C ALA A 57 20.93 16.06 14.99
N GLY A 58 19.64 15.68 14.95
CA GLY A 58 18.86 15.31 16.13
C GLY A 58 18.36 16.50 16.96
N GLU A 59 18.48 17.71 16.43
CA GLU A 59 18.11 18.98 17.07
C GLU A 59 16.60 19.29 16.89
N ALA A 60 15.95 18.67 15.90
CA ALA A 60 14.52 18.75 15.67
C ALA A 60 13.88 17.34 15.65
N PRO A 61 12.80 17.09 16.41
CA PRO A 61 12.09 15.82 16.33
C PRO A 61 11.37 15.70 14.97
N MET A 62 11.64 14.62 14.21
CA MET A 62 10.75 14.23 13.11
C MET A 62 9.37 13.96 13.72
N HIS A 63 8.41 14.84 13.47
CA HIS A 63 7.01 14.48 13.67
C HIS A 63 6.73 13.27 12.79
N GLY A 64 6.43 12.13 13.42
CA GLY A 64 6.41 10.81 12.80
C GLY A 64 5.72 10.81 11.44
N GLN A 65 6.49 10.54 10.38
CA GLN A 65 5.88 9.98 9.19
C GLN A 65 5.39 8.59 9.58
N GLU A 66 4.11 8.48 9.93
CA GLU A 66 3.43 7.19 10.09
C GLU A 66 3.87 6.25 8.96
N GLU A 67 4.20 5.01 9.32
CA GLU A 67 4.70 4.02 8.35
C GLU A 67 3.72 3.88 7.17
N ILE A 68 2.42 3.99 7.45
CA ILE A 68 1.34 3.97 6.49
C ILE A 68 0.41 5.15 6.78
N ARG A 69 0.10 5.96 5.77
CA ARG A 69 -0.92 7.02 5.81
C ARG A 69 -2.02 6.73 4.81
N LEU A 70 -3.23 6.48 5.28
CA LEU A 70 -4.40 6.29 4.43
C LEU A 70 -4.88 7.62 3.87
N ALA A 71 -5.58 7.59 2.73
CA ALA A 71 -6.27 8.76 2.22
C ALA A 71 -7.34 9.25 3.21
N THR A 72 -7.48 10.57 3.36
CA THR A 72 -8.42 11.18 4.31
C THR A 72 -9.90 10.98 3.96
N VAL A 73 -10.20 10.69 2.70
CA VAL A 73 -11.58 10.50 2.21
C VAL A 73 -11.75 9.06 1.75
N PRO A 74 -12.21 8.16 2.64
CA PRO A 74 -12.66 6.83 2.25
C PRO A 74 -14.07 6.89 1.63
N ALA A 75 -14.48 5.78 1.01
CA ALA A 75 -15.85 5.55 0.57
C ALA A 75 -16.40 4.29 1.26
N GLN A 76 -17.66 4.32 1.69
CA GLN A 76 -18.35 3.12 2.14
C GLN A 76 -18.50 2.12 0.99
N VAL A 77 -18.26 0.84 1.28
CA VAL A 77 -18.34 -0.25 0.31
C VAL A 77 -19.57 -1.08 0.57
N ASN A 78 -20.23 -1.46 -0.52
CA ASN A 78 -21.18 -2.55 -0.52
C ASN A 78 -20.61 -3.71 -1.34
N PHE A 79 -20.26 -4.80 -0.66
CA PHE A 79 -19.76 -6.03 -1.26
C PHE A 79 -20.82 -6.80 -2.05
N ARG A 80 -22.08 -6.35 -2.06
CA ARG A 80 -23.07 -6.85 -3.03
C ARG A 80 -22.88 -6.24 -4.42
N ASP A 81 -22.18 -5.11 -4.52
CA ASP A 81 -21.92 -4.46 -5.81
C ASP A 81 -20.90 -5.29 -6.61
N ALA A 82 -21.18 -5.50 -7.90
CA ALA A 82 -20.39 -6.37 -8.77
C ALA A 82 -18.88 -6.03 -8.75
N LYS A 83 -18.56 -4.75 -8.64
CA LYS A 83 -17.18 -4.24 -8.57
C LYS A 83 -16.38 -4.70 -7.35
N HIS A 84 -17.06 -4.96 -6.23
CA HIS A 84 -16.42 -5.29 -4.96
C HIS A 84 -16.68 -6.74 -4.54
N ARG A 85 -17.71 -7.38 -5.09
CA ARG A 85 -18.22 -8.69 -4.70
C ARG A 85 -17.15 -9.78 -4.66
N GLU A 86 -16.24 -9.79 -5.62
CA GLU A 86 -15.16 -10.77 -5.70
C GLU A 86 -14.17 -10.69 -4.52
N TYR A 87 -14.04 -9.54 -3.87
CA TYR A 87 -13.10 -9.34 -2.77
C TYR A 87 -13.68 -9.66 -1.39
N TYR A 88 -14.99 -9.87 -1.29
CA TYR A 88 -15.64 -10.00 0.01
C TYR A 88 -15.18 -11.25 0.78
N GLN A 89 -15.17 -12.41 0.12
CA GLN A 89 -14.70 -13.64 0.75
C GLN A 89 -13.21 -13.54 1.10
N ALA A 90 -12.40 -12.90 0.25
CA ALA A 90 -11.00 -12.66 0.54
C ALA A 90 -10.80 -11.78 1.78
N MET A 91 -11.66 -10.76 1.97
CA MET A 91 -11.65 -9.90 3.15
C MET A 91 -12.04 -10.67 4.42
N VAL A 92 -13.10 -11.49 4.37
CA VAL A 92 -13.52 -12.34 5.50
C VAL A 92 -12.40 -13.31 5.88
N ASN A 93 -11.81 -13.99 4.90
CA ASN A 93 -10.69 -14.90 5.12
C ASN A 93 -9.48 -14.16 5.72
N TYR A 94 -9.21 -12.94 5.25
CA TYR A 94 -8.14 -12.11 5.82
C TYR A 94 -8.38 -11.81 7.30
N CYS A 95 -9.60 -11.42 7.68
CA CYS A 95 -9.95 -11.18 9.08
C CYS A 95 -9.76 -12.42 9.96
N ASN A 96 -10.16 -13.60 9.49
CA ASN A 96 -9.96 -14.86 10.21
C ASN A 96 -8.46 -15.21 10.35
N ASN A 97 -7.66 -15.01 9.30
CA ASN A 97 -6.24 -15.35 9.30
C ASN A 97 -5.36 -14.36 10.08
N HIS A 98 -5.86 -13.16 10.37
CA HIS A 98 -5.13 -12.10 11.08
C HIS A 98 -5.85 -11.65 12.35
N ARG A 99 -6.74 -12.52 12.87
CA ARG A 99 -7.46 -12.30 14.12
C ARG A 99 -6.45 -12.13 15.28
N PRO A 100 -6.56 -11.07 16.09
CA PRO A 100 -5.78 -10.96 17.33
C PRO A 100 -6.00 -12.15 18.25
N GLU A 101 -4.94 -12.61 18.93
CA GLU A 101 -5.02 -13.77 19.84
C GLU A 101 -6.05 -13.59 20.97
N GLU A 102 -6.26 -12.35 21.42
CA GLU A 102 -7.25 -11.96 22.43
C GLU A 102 -8.70 -12.24 22.04
N LEU A 103 -8.99 -12.37 20.73
CA LEU A 103 -10.31 -12.73 20.25
C LEU A 103 -10.61 -14.23 20.34
N GLY A 104 -9.69 -15.03 20.91
CA GLY A 104 -9.94 -16.45 21.20
C GLY A 104 -10.41 -17.19 19.96
N ASP A 105 -11.51 -17.94 20.07
CA ASP A 105 -12.10 -18.74 18.98
C ASP A 105 -13.28 -18.04 18.26
N VAL A 106 -13.16 -16.74 17.98
CA VAL A 106 -14.20 -15.97 17.25
C VAL A 106 -14.11 -16.19 15.74
N SER A 107 -15.16 -16.75 15.14
CA SER A 107 -15.23 -16.99 13.69
C SER A 107 -15.94 -15.85 12.97
N PHE A 108 -15.26 -15.18 12.03
CA PHE A 108 -15.89 -14.20 11.15
C PHE A 108 -16.48 -14.88 9.92
N TYR A 109 -17.71 -14.49 9.54
CA TYR A 109 -18.34 -15.01 8.33
C TYR A 109 -18.99 -13.90 7.48
N GLY A 110 -19.10 -14.16 6.18
CA GLY A 110 -19.70 -13.26 5.20
C GLY A 110 -21.02 -13.79 4.66
N PHE A 111 -21.12 -13.94 3.33
CA PHE A 111 -22.32 -14.49 2.71
C PHE A 111 -22.55 -15.95 3.15
N GLY A 112 -23.79 -16.26 3.52
CA GLY A 112 -24.21 -17.61 3.87
C GLY A 112 -24.64 -17.72 5.32
N GLN A 113 -24.60 -18.95 5.84
CA GLN A 113 -24.92 -19.24 7.23
C GLN A 113 -23.68 -19.09 8.11
N ALA A 114 -23.90 -18.81 9.39
CA ALA A 114 -22.85 -18.83 10.39
C ALA A 114 -22.21 -20.23 10.43
N PRO A 115 -20.88 -20.32 10.55
CA PRO A 115 -20.21 -21.61 10.70
C PRO A 115 -20.56 -22.25 12.05
N ASP A 116 -20.55 -23.58 12.11
CA ASP A 116 -20.76 -24.33 13.36
C ASP A 116 -19.51 -24.34 14.27
N GLU A 117 -18.40 -23.75 13.79
CA GLU A 117 -17.12 -23.68 14.47
C GLU A 117 -16.91 -22.32 15.14
N GLY A 118 -16.20 -22.33 16.27
CA GLY A 118 -15.92 -21.14 17.07
C GLY A 118 -16.82 -20.97 18.28
N ASP A 119 -16.33 -20.27 19.30
CA ASP A 119 -17.09 -19.90 20.49
C ASP A 119 -18.10 -18.78 20.20
N LEU A 120 -17.81 -17.94 19.19
CA LEU A 120 -18.67 -16.84 18.78
C LEU A 120 -18.55 -16.61 17.27
N GLN A 121 -19.69 -16.57 16.58
CA GLN A 121 -19.76 -16.26 15.15
C GLN A 121 -20.17 -14.81 14.92
N VAL A 122 -19.33 -14.04 14.23
CA VAL A 122 -19.56 -12.63 13.94
C VAL A 122 -19.75 -12.43 12.43
N HIS A 123 -20.93 -11.94 12.06
CA HIS A 123 -21.23 -11.60 10.66
C HIS A 123 -20.58 -10.28 10.28
N ILE A 124 -19.71 -10.29 9.27
CA ILE A 124 -19.20 -9.07 8.65
C ILE A 124 -20.22 -8.62 7.62
N SER A 125 -21.02 -7.58 7.92
CA SER A 125 -22.04 -7.12 6.98
C SER A 125 -21.42 -6.74 5.62
N PRO A 126 -22.01 -7.18 4.49
CA PRO A 126 -21.50 -6.81 3.17
C PRO A 126 -21.62 -5.31 2.89
N ALA A 127 -22.46 -4.57 3.63
CA ALA A 127 -22.60 -3.13 3.52
C ALA A 127 -22.44 -2.46 4.89
N GLY A 128 -21.73 -1.33 4.94
CA GLY A 128 -21.55 -0.52 6.14
C GLY A 128 -20.36 -0.89 7.02
N SER A 129 -19.89 -2.15 6.96
CA SER A 129 -18.73 -2.61 7.75
C SER A 129 -17.38 -2.28 7.15
N THR A 130 -17.32 -1.86 5.87
CA THR A 130 -16.04 -1.72 5.15
C THR A 130 -15.93 -0.40 4.40
N LEU A 131 -14.78 0.24 4.60
CA LEU A 131 -14.34 1.42 3.89
C LEU A 131 -13.35 1.05 2.78
N SER A 132 -13.44 1.71 1.63
CA SER A 132 -12.45 1.64 0.55
C SER A 132 -11.69 2.96 0.45
N TYR A 133 -10.36 2.86 0.36
CA TYR A 133 -9.48 4.01 0.19
C TYR A 133 -9.01 4.13 -1.25
N PRO A 134 -8.93 5.37 -1.79
CA PRO A 134 -8.38 5.59 -3.12
C PRO A 134 -6.87 5.32 -3.18
N HIS A 135 -6.14 5.55 -2.08
CA HIS A 135 -4.70 5.36 -2.00
C HIS A 135 -4.25 5.34 -0.53
N PHE A 136 -3.02 4.87 -0.32
CA PHE A 136 -2.24 5.08 0.89
C PHE A 136 -0.84 5.57 0.52
N ARG A 137 -0.11 6.09 1.50
CA ARG A 137 1.32 6.41 1.38
C ARG A 137 2.11 5.55 2.35
N ARG A 138 3.21 4.97 1.87
CA ARG A 138 4.19 4.29 2.71
C ARG A 138 5.56 4.90 2.44
N TYR A 139 6.20 5.41 3.49
CA TYR A 139 7.48 6.15 3.39
C TYR A 139 7.49 7.25 2.31
N GLY A 140 6.36 7.96 2.16
CA GLY A 140 6.20 9.02 1.17
C GLY A 140 5.76 8.56 -0.23
N ILE A 141 5.92 7.28 -0.56
CA ILE A 141 5.51 6.69 -1.84
C ILE A 141 4.01 6.43 -1.81
N ARG A 142 3.30 6.84 -2.86
CA ARG A 142 1.85 6.67 -2.99
C ARG A 142 1.52 5.37 -3.73
N TYR A 143 0.60 4.60 -3.16
CA TYR A 143 0.04 3.39 -3.74
C TYR A 143 -1.48 3.54 -3.80
N GLY A 144 -2.06 3.32 -4.98
CA GLY A 144 -3.46 3.62 -5.26
C GLY A 144 -4.27 2.38 -5.65
N SER A 145 -5.58 2.48 -5.49
CA SER A 145 -6.52 1.46 -5.95
C SER A 145 -6.82 1.63 -7.44
N ALA A 146 -6.76 0.54 -8.21
CA ALA A 146 -7.20 0.48 -9.60
C ALA A 146 -8.70 0.77 -9.74
N ASN A 147 -9.47 0.42 -8.70
CA ASN A 147 -10.91 0.64 -8.63
C ASN A 147 -11.31 2.08 -8.29
N HIS A 148 -10.35 3.02 -8.18
CA HIS A 148 -10.67 4.41 -7.86
C HIS A 148 -9.90 5.38 -8.75
N TYR A 149 -10.60 6.35 -9.36
CA TYR A 149 -9.98 7.31 -10.30
C TYR A 149 -8.79 8.08 -9.68
N ARG A 150 -8.91 8.52 -8.41
CA ARG A 150 -7.81 9.13 -7.64
C ARG A 150 -6.64 8.19 -7.31
N GLY A 151 -6.81 6.87 -7.40
CA GLY A 151 -5.78 5.86 -7.13
C GLY A 151 -5.12 5.32 -8.40
N PHE A 152 -5.81 5.42 -9.52
CA PHE A 152 -5.48 4.75 -10.79
C PHE A 152 -4.05 4.97 -11.28
N ARG A 153 -3.52 6.20 -11.17
CA ARG A 153 -2.16 6.52 -11.64
C ARG A 153 -1.03 5.95 -10.76
N SER A 154 -1.37 5.38 -9.61
CA SER A 154 -0.42 4.83 -8.63
C SER A 154 -0.76 3.37 -8.28
N ARG A 155 -1.42 2.64 -9.19
CA ARG A 155 -2.01 1.32 -8.92
C ARG A 155 -1.05 0.14 -8.96
N TYR A 156 0.20 0.34 -9.34
CA TYR A 156 1.19 -0.72 -9.42
C TYR A 156 2.10 -0.69 -8.19
N GLY A 157 2.55 -1.86 -7.76
CA GLY A 157 3.46 -2.00 -6.63
C GLY A 157 4.20 -3.32 -6.67
N TYR A 158 4.93 -3.60 -5.60
CA TYR A 158 5.66 -4.85 -5.42
C TYR A 158 5.37 -5.45 -4.06
N ILE A 159 5.12 -6.76 -4.00
CA ILE A 159 5.16 -7.53 -2.76
C ILE A 159 6.60 -7.96 -2.51
N HIS A 160 7.11 -7.71 -1.30
CA HIS A 160 8.49 -8.03 -0.90
C HIS A 160 9.57 -7.55 -1.88
N ASN A 161 9.33 -6.43 -2.57
CA ASN A 161 10.21 -5.86 -3.60
C ASN A 161 10.57 -6.84 -4.74
N ARG A 162 9.76 -7.86 -4.99
CA ARG A 162 10.09 -8.92 -5.97
C ARG A 162 8.93 -9.28 -6.89
N VAL A 163 7.70 -9.27 -6.37
CA VAL A 163 6.54 -9.70 -7.14
C VAL A 163 5.74 -8.47 -7.56
N PRO A 164 5.73 -8.10 -8.85
CA PRO A 164 4.91 -6.99 -9.32
C PRO A 164 3.43 -7.32 -9.13
N VAL A 165 2.67 -6.31 -8.71
CA VAL A 165 1.24 -6.43 -8.48
C VAL A 165 0.46 -5.21 -8.96
N LEU A 166 -0.77 -5.44 -9.37
CA LEU A 166 -1.80 -4.45 -9.54
C LEU A 166 -2.65 -4.39 -8.25
N ILE A 167 -2.71 -3.23 -7.61
CA ILE A 167 -3.51 -3.00 -6.42
C ILE A 167 -4.96 -2.79 -6.87
N GLN A 168 -5.80 -3.79 -6.60
CA GLN A 168 -7.22 -3.77 -6.95
C GLN A 168 -8.03 -2.94 -5.96
N GLY A 169 -7.71 -3.02 -4.67
CA GLY A 169 -8.47 -2.32 -3.65
C GLY A 169 -7.69 -2.16 -2.36
N ILE A 170 -8.07 -1.16 -1.57
CA ILE A 170 -7.51 -0.87 -0.25
C ILE A 170 -8.71 -0.76 0.68
N TYR A 171 -8.87 -1.70 1.60
CA TYR A 171 -10.08 -1.83 2.41
C TYR A 171 -9.75 -1.82 3.90
N GLU A 172 -10.54 -1.09 4.68
CA GLU A 172 -10.57 -1.20 6.16
C GLU A 172 -11.93 -1.78 6.54
N THR A 173 -11.95 -2.95 7.17
CA THR A 173 -13.18 -3.55 7.70
C THR A 173 -13.20 -3.42 9.21
N THR A 174 -14.29 -2.89 9.74
CA THR A 174 -14.56 -2.83 11.17
C THR A 174 -15.52 -3.94 11.57
N VAL A 175 -15.17 -4.66 12.62
CA VAL A 175 -16.03 -5.67 13.26
C VAL A 175 -16.14 -5.35 14.74
N GLU A 176 -17.30 -5.65 15.32
CA GLU A 176 -17.53 -5.48 16.76
C GLU A 176 -17.56 -6.86 17.42
N VAL A 177 -16.72 -7.04 18.45
CA VAL A 177 -16.62 -8.28 19.21
C VAL A 177 -16.61 -7.93 20.68
N HIS A 178 -17.53 -8.49 21.46
CA HIS A 178 -17.70 -8.19 22.89
C HIS A 178 -17.81 -6.68 23.21
N GLY A 179 -18.43 -5.88 22.33
CA GLY A 179 -18.58 -4.44 22.50
C GLY A 179 -17.32 -3.63 22.20
N GLN A 180 -16.27 -4.26 21.66
CA GLN A 180 -15.04 -3.62 21.22
C GLN A 180 -14.90 -3.66 19.69
N GLU A 181 -14.51 -2.54 19.10
CA GLU A 181 -14.24 -2.45 17.67
C GLU A 181 -12.84 -2.95 17.31
N TYR A 182 -12.78 -3.79 16.27
CA TYR A 182 -11.55 -4.28 15.67
C TYR A 182 -11.50 -3.88 14.21
N LYS A 183 -10.35 -3.35 13.78
CA LYS A 183 -10.14 -2.86 12.42
C LYS A 183 -9.12 -3.70 11.69
N PHE A 184 -9.51 -4.16 10.51
CA PHE A 184 -8.67 -4.95 9.61
C PHE A 184 -8.40 -4.15 8.34
N LEU A 185 -7.15 -3.68 8.18
CA LEU A 185 -6.70 -3.03 6.96
C LEU A 185 -6.07 -4.07 6.01
N ALA A 186 -6.59 -4.16 4.80
CA ALA A 186 -6.11 -5.09 3.77
C ALA A 186 -5.93 -4.38 2.41
N VAL A 187 -4.94 -4.83 1.64
CA VAL A 187 -4.73 -4.41 0.26
C VAL A 187 -4.98 -5.63 -0.64
N MET A 188 -6.02 -5.54 -1.47
CA MET A 188 -6.33 -6.56 -2.47
C MET A 188 -5.45 -6.33 -3.69
N VAL A 189 -4.76 -7.38 -4.11
CA VAL A 189 -3.74 -7.32 -5.16
C VAL A 189 -3.95 -8.43 -6.16
N GLN A 190 -3.74 -8.11 -7.43
CA GLN A 190 -3.61 -9.06 -8.51
C GLN A 190 -2.12 -9.18 -8.86
N ARG A 191 -1.57 -10.38 -8.77
CA ARG A 191 -0.21 -10.66 -9.24
C ARG A 191 -0.19 -10.64 -10.76
N PHE A 192 0.85 -10.05 -11.33
CA PHE A 192 1.11 -10.25 -12.75
C PHE A 192 1.56 -11.70 -12.96
N ILE A 193 0.93 -12.35 -13.92
CA ILE A 193 1.36 -13.65 -14.42
C ILE A 193 2.08 -13.33 -15.72
N ALA A 194 3.37 -13.65 -15.80
CA ALA A 194 4.08 -13.56 -17.07
C ALA A 194 3.40 -14.51 -18.06
N PRO A 195 3.15 -14.09 -19.31
CA PRO A 195 2.63 -15.00 -20.32
C PRO A 195 3.62 -16.16 -20.51
N ASP A 196 3.08 -17.36 -20.81
CA ASP A 196 3.91 -18.56 -21.04
C ASP A 196 4.82 -18.39 -22.28
N GLU A 197 4.42 -17.51 -23.21
CA GLU A 197 5.19 -17.12 -24.37
C GLU A 197 5.61 -15.66 -24.26
N GLU A 198 6.88 -15.38 -24.57
CA GLU A 198 7.41 -14.03 -24.59
C GLU A 198 6.72 -13.24 -25.72
N PRO A 199 6.11 -12.08 -25.45
CA PRO A 199 5.41 -11.33 -26.48
C PRO A 199 6.40 -10.88 -27.55
N ASP A 200 6.12 -11.28 -28.79
CA ASP A 200 6.91 -10.87 -29.97
C ASP A 200 6.69 -9.37 -30.19
N PHE A 201 7.64 -8.55 -29.74
CA PHE A 201 7.63 -7.11 -29.98
C PHE A 201 8.12 -6.83 -31.41
N PRO A 202 7.35 -6.08 -32.23
CA PRO A 202 7.69 -5.82 -33.63
C PRO A 202 8.91 -4.90 -33.81
#